data_AF-A0A7C4X8U7-F1
#
_entry.id   AF-A0A7C4X8U7-F1
#
_cell.length_a   1.000
_cell.length_b   1.000
_cell.length_c   1.000
_cell.angle_alpha   90.00
_cell.angle_beta   90.00
_cell.angle_gamma   90.00
#
_symmetry.space_group_name_H-M   'P 1'
#
loop_
_entity.id
_entity.type
_entity.pdbx_description
1 polymer ?
#
loop_
_entity_poly.entity_id
_entity_poly.type
_entity_poly.pdbx_seq_one_letter_code
_entity_poly.pdbx_strand_id
1 'polypeptide(L)'
;MRIGTKTIDSFTIFYKQKLRKNQFQYITTTTRKWQKPIDVARFKIILSESISPHFNYSVARVVTGGGKNCYIIEYKNFYPDTDLIIRW
;
A
#
# COMPACT_ATOMS: atom_id res chain seq x y z
N MET A 1 9.52 41.02 -6.37
CA MET A 1 8.48 40.19 -5.73
C MET A 1 8.75 38.72 -6.10
N ARG A 2 9.36 37.94 -5.21
CA ARG A 2 9.59 36.50 -5.43
C ARG A 2 8.35 35.75 -4.94
N ILE A 3 7.59 35.16 -5.85
CA ILE A 3 6.53 34.21 -5.48
C ILE A 3 7.25 32.92 -5.11
N GLY A 4 7.41 32.66 -3.81
CA GLY A 4 7.92 31.37 -3.34
C GLY A 4 6.86 30.30 -3.59
N THR A 5 7.11 29.41 -4.53
CA THR A 5 6.33 28.18 -4.70
C THR A 5 6.47 27.35 -3.43
N LYS A 6 5.39 27.24 -2.66
CA LYS A 6 5.31 26.39 -1.48
C LYS A 6 5.36 24.93 -1.97
N THR A 7 6.52 24.30 -1.86
CA THR A 7 6.70 22.86 -2.14
C THR A 7 5.83 22.08 -1.16
N ILE A 8 4.99 21.18 -1.66
CA ILE A 8 4.25 20.24 -0.82
C ILE A 8 5.23 19.12 -0.48
N ASP A 9 5.75 19.12 0.75
CA ASP A 9 6.72 18.11 1.20
C ASP A 9 6.05 16.78 1.58
N SER A 10 4.74 16.80 1.87
CA SER A 10 3.96 15.59 2.16
C SER A 10 2.46 15.81 2.02
N PHE A 11 1.72 14.73 1.80
CA PHE A 11 0.26 14.72 1.84
C PHE A 11 -0.24 13.40 2.46
N THR A 12 -1.42 13.45 3.08
CA THR A 12 -2.06 12.30 3.71
C THR A 12 -3.50 12.19 3.23
N ILE A 13 -3.94 10.99 2.87
CA ILE A 13 -5.30 10.72 2.40
C ILE A 13 -5.92 9.63 3.28
N PHE A 14 -7.14 9.87 3.74
CA PHE A 14 -7.96 8.89 4.45
C PHE A 14 -9.25 8.64 3.67
N TYR A 15 -9.60 7.37 3.51
CA TYR A 15 -10.86 6.99 2.87
C TYR A 15 -11.33 5.63 3.38
N LYS A 16 -12.59 5.31 3.10
CA LYS A 16 -13.20 4.00 3.33
C LYS A 16 -13.89 3.56 2.05
N GLN A 17 -13.82 2.27 1.76
CA GLN A 17 -14.46 1.68 0.59
C GLN A 17 -15.15 0.38 0.97
N LYS A 18 -16.38 0.18 0.50
CA LYS A 18 -17.08 -1.09 0.65
C LYS A 18 -16.44 -2.15 -0.24
N LEU A 19 -16.11 -3.30 0.34
CA LEU A 19 -15.65 -4.45 -0.41
C LEU A 19 -16.84 -5.14 -1.09
N ARG A 20 -16.71 -5.42 -2.38
CA ARG A 20 -17.75 -6.10 -3.18
C ARG A 20 -17.44 -7.57 -3.45
N LYS A 21 -16.24 -8.00 -3.10
CA LYS A 21 -15.67 -9.34 -3.26
C LYS A 21 -14.72 -9.58 -2.09
N ASN A 22 -14.30 -10.82 -1.86
CA ASN A 22 -13.23 -11.15 -0.91
C ASN A 22 -11.85 -10.78 -1.49
N GLN A 23 -11.72 -9.51 -1.86
CA GLN A 23 -10.52 -8.95 -2.46
C GLN A 23 -10.40 -7.48 -2.11
N PHE A 24 -9.16 -7.05 -1.88
CA PHE A 24 -8.74 -5.67 -1.86
C PHE A 24 -7.74 -5.42 -3.00
N GLN A 25 -7.86 -4.27 -3.66
CA GLN A 25 -6.92 -3.82 -4.68
C GLN A 25 -6.52 -2.37 -4.40
N TYR A 26 -5.22 -2.11 -4.39
CA TYR A 26 -4.68 -0.76 -4.31
C TYR A 26 -3.89 -0.47 -5.57
N ILE A 27 -4.32 0.57 -6.30
CA ILE A 27 -3.77 0.93 -7.61
C ILE A 27 -2.39 1.54 -7.39
N THR A 28 -1.34 0.79 -7.73
CA THR A 28 0.06 1.24 -7.59
C THR A 28 0.72 1.51 -8.94
N THR A 29 0.21 0.90 -10.02
CA THR A 29 0.77 1.05 -11.38
C THR A 29 0.75 2.50 -11.89
N THR A 30 -0.17 3.32 -11.39
CA THR A 30 -0.29 4.74 -11.76
C THR A 30 0.91 5.58 -11.34
N THR A 31 1.70 5.14 -10.36
CA THR A 31 2.93 5.85 -9.94
C THR A 31 3.96 5.89 -11.08
N ARG A 32 3.90 4.98 -12.05
CA ARG A 32 4.76 5.01 -13.25
C ARG A 32 4.60 6.27 -14.08
N LYS A 33 3.43 6.93 -14.00
CA LYS A 33 3.21 8.23 -14.66
C LYS A 33 4.15 9.32 -14.14
N TRP A 34 4.75 9.13 -12.96
CA TRP A 34 5.76 10.04 -12.41
C TRP A 34 7.14 9.85 -13.04
N GLN A 35 7.34 8.80 -13.87
CA GLN A 35 8.59 8.49 -14.57
C GLN A 35 9.82 8.36 -13.66
N LYS A 36 9.59 8.13 -12.36
CA LYS A 36 10.62 7.96 -11.34
C LYS A 36 10.17 6.91 -10.33
N PRO A 37 11.04 5.99 -9.89
CA PRO A 37 10.73 5.07 -8.80
C PRO A 37 10.49 5.84 -7.50
N ILE A 38 9.62 5.29 -6.65
CA ILE A 38 9.47 5.75 -5.27
C ILE A 38 10.59 5.13 -4.44
N ASP A 39 11.36 5.95 -3.72
CA ASP A 39 12.54 5.47 -2.97
C ASP A 39 12.17 4.35 -1.98
N VAL A 40 11.07 4.51 -1.25
CA VAL A 40 10.53 3.49 -0.33
C VAL A 40 9.00 3.46 -0.40
N ALA A 41 8.45 2.28 -0.67
CA ALA A 41 7.02 2.01 -0.53
C ALA A 41 6.78 1.01 0.60
N ARG A 42 5.96 1.38 1.58
CA ARG A 42 5.61 0.54 2.72
C ARG A 42 4.09 0.42 2.82
N PHE A 43 3.60 -0.82 2.80
CA PHE A 43 2.20 -1.14 2.99
C PHE A 43 2.01 -1.85 4.32
N LYS A 44 1.03 -1.40 5.10
CA LYS A 44 0.59 -2.04 6.35
C LYS A 44 -0.84 -2.50 6.18
N ILE A 45 -1.05 -3.81 6.20
CA ILE A 45 -2.35 -4.43 6.01
C ILE A 45 -2.74 -5.11 7.31
N ILE A 46 -3.88 -4.71 7.87
CA ILE A 46 -4.40 -5.26 9.12
C ILE A 46 -5.67 -6.03 8.81
N LEU A 47 -5.67 -7.33 9.10
CA LEU A 47 -6.81 -8.22 8.92
C LEU A 47 -7.13 -8.92 10.23
N SER A 48 -8.34 -9.46 10.36
CA SER A 48 -8.64 -10.38 11.46
C SER A 48 -7.81 -11.65 11.32
N GLU A 49 -7.43 -12.26 12.44
CA GLU A 49 -6.72 -13.55 12.48
C GLU A 49 -7.49 -14.68 11.79
N SER A 50 -8.82 -14.57 11.66
CA SER A 50 -9.67 -15.54 10.97
C SER A 50 -9.57 -15.49 9.44
N ILE A 51 -8.95 -14.44 8.88
CA ILE A 51 -8.80 -14.27 7.43
C ILE A 51 -7.44 -14.81 7.00
N SER A 52 -7.44 -15.69 6.00
CA SER A 52 -6.23 -16.23 5.37
C SER A 52 -5.95 -15.56 4.03
N PRO A 53 -5.22 -14.43 3.99
CA PRO A 53 -4.98 -13.68 2.76
C PRO A 53 -3.92 -14.30 1.85
N HIS A 54 -4.12 -14.16 0.56
CA HIS A 54 -3.12 -14.34 -0.48
C HIS A 54 -2.71 -12.97 -1.05
N PHE A 55 -1.41 -12.67 -1.02
CA PHE A 55 -0.83 -11.43 -1.53
C PHE A 55 -0.06 -11.71 -2.83
N ASN A 56 -0.22 -10.85 -3.84
CA ASN A 56 0.64 -10.90 -5.02
C ASN A 56 2.03 -10.28 -4.78
N TYR A 57 2.14 -9.41 -3.78
CA TYR A 57 3.42 -8.86 -3.32
C TYR A 57 3.99 -9.70 -2.18
N SER A 58 5.32 -9.72 -2.07
CA SER A 58 6.01 -10.46 -1.02
C SER A 58 5.82 -9.78 0.34
N VAL A 59 5.36 -10.55 1.32
CA VAL A 59 5.22 -10.07 2.71
C VAL A 59 6.59 -10.13 3.39
N ALA A 60 7.06 -9.00 3.90
CA ALA A 60 8.34 -8.90 4.59
C ALA A 60 8.26 -9.40 6.03
N ARG A 61 7.15 -9.12 6.73
CA ARG A 61 6.92 -9.58 8.10
C ARG A 61 5.43 -9.61 8.45
N VAL A 62 5.08 -10.47 9.40
CA VAL A 62 3.74 -10.54 10.00
C VAL A 62 3.86 -10.33 11.50
N VAL A 63 3.02 -9.46 12.05
CA VAL A 63 2.89 -9.25 13.49
C VAL A 63 1.47 -9.63 13.90
N THR A 64 1.35 -10.57 14.84
CA THR A 64 0.06 -11.09 15.30
C THR A 64 -0.22 -10.62 16.72
N GLY A 65 -1.47 -10.30 17.03
CA GLY A 65 -1.86 -9.90 18.38
C GLY A 65 -3.20 -9.19 18.44
N GLY A 66 -3.95 -9.43 19.52
CA GLY A 66 -5.27 -8.82 19.74
C GLY A 66 -6.33 -9.24 18.72
N GLY A 67 -6.26 -10.47 18.21
CA GLY A 67 -7.22 -11.01 17.23
C GLY A 67 -7.00 -10.51 15.80
N LYS A 68 -5.81 -9.98 15.51
CA LYS A 68 -5.47 -9.35 14.23
C LYS A 68 -4.08 -9.76 13.76
N ASN A 69 -3.98 -9.96 12.45
CA ASN A 69 -2.73 -10.13 11.73
C ASN A 69 -2.37 -8.81 11.03
N CYS A 70 -1.15 -8.33 11.26
CA CYS A 70 -0.58 -7.16 10.62
C CYS A 70 0.53 -7.57 9.66
N TYR A 71 0.23 -7.56 8.36
CA TYR A 71 1.16 -7.87 7.29
C TYR A 71 1.87 -6.59 6.84
N ILE A 72 3.20 -6.64 6.75
CA ILE A 72 4.03 -5.54 6.29
C ILE A 72 4.70 -5.94 4.98
N ILE A 73 4.52 -5.10 3.97
CA ILE A 73 5.17 -5.21 2.67
C ILE A 73 6.05 -3.98 2.50
N GLU A 74 7.29 -4.17 2.09
CA GLU A 74 8.25 -3.08 1.92
C GLU A 74 9.09 -3.30 0.66
N TYR A 75 9.18 -2.25 -0.16
CA TYR A 75 10.03 -2.22 -1.34
C TYR A 75 10.88 -0.94 -1.33
N LYS A 76 12.13 -1.07 -1.78
CA LYS A 76 13.00 0.05 -2.15
C LYS A 76 12.96 0.22 -3.67
N ASN A 77 13.15 1.45 -4.17
CA ASN A 77 13.09 1.76 -5.61
C ASN A 77 11.81 1.22 -6.27
N PHE A 78 10.68 1.43 -5.62
CA PHE A 78 9.39 0.86 -5.99
C PHE A 78 8.89 1.41 -7.33
N TYR A 79 8.83 0.54 -8.33
CA TYR A 79 8.37 0.83 -9.69
C TYR A 79 7.51 -0.33 -10.20
N PRO A 80 6.22 -0.41 -9.81
CA PRO A 80 5.43 -1.65 -9.93
C PRO A 80 4.84 -1.87 -11.32
N ASP A 81 4.92 -3.10 -11.85
CA ASP A 81 4.22 -3.50 -13.09
C ASP A 81 2.79 -4.00 -12.85
N THR A 82 2.44 -4.29 -11.61
CA THR A 82 1.10 -4.74 -11.20
C THR A 82 0.58 -3.92 -10.03
N ASP A 83 -0.72 -3.96 -9.76
CA ASP A 83 -1.29 -3.35 -8.56
C ASP A 83 -1.06 -4.25 -7.33
N LEU A 84 -1.17 -3.69 -6.12
CA LEU A 84 -1.24 -4.51 -4.92
C LEU A 84 -2.63 -5.16 -4.85
N ILE A 85 -2.66 -6.50 -4.86
CA ILE A 85 -3.87 -7.31 -4.82
C ILE A 85 -3.79 -8.27 -3.63
N ILE A 86 -4.86 -8.28 -2.83
CA ILE A 86 -5.01 -9.13 -1.66
C ILE A 86 -6.34 -9.87 -1.81
N ARG A 87 -6.32 -11.20 -1.76
CA ARG A 87 -7.52 -12.06 -1.90
C ARG A 87 -7.66 -12.94 -0.66
N TRP A 88 -8.89 -13.33 -0.31
CA TRP A 88 -9.18 -14.29 0.77
C TRP A 88 -10.51 -15.01 0.54
#